data_AF-A0A948W0D8-F1
#
_entry.id   AF-A0A948W0D8-F1
#
_cell.length_a   1.000
_cell.length_b   1.000
_cell.length_c   1.000
_cell.angle_alpha   90.00
_cell.angle_beta   90.00
_cell.angle_gamma   90.00
#
_symmetry.space_group_name_H-M   'P 1'
#
loop_
_entity.id
_entity.type
_entity.pdbx_description
1 polymer ?
#
loop_
_entity_poly.entity_id
_entity_poly.type
_entity_poly.pdbx_seq_one_letter_code
_entity_poly.pdbx_strand_id
1 'polypeptide(L)' 'MGSRVVKVRAVPRSRRPGVEECPDGSLRVSVPGAPEKGRANKQVVQYVAEHFGVPRGSVSIMSGQGSRDKLLRIEE' A
#
# COMPACT_ATOMS: atom_id res chain seq x y z
N MET A 1 18.60 -8.75 7.05
CA MET A 1 17.85 -8.07 5.98
C MET A 1 16.67 -8.96 5.65
N GLY A 2 15.54 -8.71 6.29
CA GLY A 2 14.30 -9.42 6.00
C GLY A 2 13.60 -8.72 4.85
N SER A 3 12.98 -9.47 3.95
CA SER A 3 11.96 -8.87 3.08
C SER A 3 10.70 -9.68 3.19
N ARG A 4 9.56 -9.00 3.30
CA ARG A 4 8.23 -9.62 3.33
C ARG A 4 7.36 -9.07 2.22
N VAL A 5 6.48 -9.92 1.71
CA VAL A 5 5.54 -9.56 0.66
C VAL A 5 4.15 -9.48 1.26
N VAL A 6 3.51 -8.32 1.11
CA VAL A 6 2.17 -8.05 1.61
C VAL A 6 1.22 -7.77 0.45
N LYS A 7 0.02 -8.35 0.53
CA LYS A 7 -1.08 -8.02 -0.38
C LYS A 7 -1.72 -6.74 0.10
N VAL A 8 -1.86 -5.76 -0.79
CA VAL A 8 -2.41 -4.44 -0.49
C VAL A 8 -3.56 -4.13 -1.43
N ARG A 9 -4.73 -3.86 -0.87
CA ARG A 9 -5.92 -3.44 -1.60
C ARG A 9 -6.11 -1.94 -1.46
N ALA A 10 -5.81 -1.20 -2.54
CA ALA A 10 -6.01 0.23 -2.62
C ALA A 10 -7.51 0.56 -2.79
N VAL A 11 -8.04 1.38 -1.89
CA VAL A 11 -9.42 1.88 -1.92
C VAL A 11 -9.38 3.39 -2.16
N PRO A 12 -9.46 3.83 -3.43
CA PRO A 12 -9.45 5.25 -3.76
C PRO A 12 -10.77 5.93 -3.38
N ARG A 13 -10.78 7.27 -3.39
CA ARG A 13 -11.93 8.11 -3.03
C ARG A 13 -12.46 7.85 -1.62
N SER A 14 -11.58 7.40 -0.70
CA SER A 14 -11.99 7.24 0.69
C SER A 14 -12.07 8.59 1.38
N ARG A 15 -13.16 8.80 2.12
CA ARG A 15 -13.32 9.96 3.03
C ARG A 15 -12.48 9.81 4.29
N ARG A 16 -12.04 8.60 4.62
CA ARG A 16 -11.21 8.27 5.77
C ARG A 16 -9.96 7.54 5.27
N PRO A 17 -8.87 8.25 5.03
CA PRO A 17 -7.63 7.61 4.62
C PRO A 17 -6.99 6.86 5.79
N GLY A 18 -6.33 5.73 5.50
CA GLY A 18 -5.73 4.87 6.52
C GLY A 18 -5.39 3.47 6.02
N VAL A 19 -4.72 2.70 6.88
CA VAL A 19 -4.37 1.29 6.66
C VAL A 19 -5.19 0.43 7.62
N GLU A 20 -5.78 -0.64 7.10
CA GLU A 20 -6.52 -1.62 7.88
C GLU A 20 -6.00 -3.02 7.55
N GLU A 21 -5.59 -3.76 8.57
CA GLU A 21 -5.17 -5.16 8.44
C GLU A 21 -6.40 -6.07 8.37
N CYS A 22 -6.52 -6.81 7.27
CA CYS A 22 -7.55 -7.81 7.09
C CYS A 22 -7.14 -9.14 7.78
N PRO A 23 -8.11 -9.97 8.20
CA PRO A 23 -7.85 -11.25 8.87
C PRO A 23 -6.99 -12.21 8.03
N ASP A 24 -7.08 -12.13 6.71
CA ASP A 24 -6.31 -12.92 5.75
C ASP A 24 -4.84 -12.48 5.58
N GLY A 25 -4.39 -11.48 6.35
CA GLY A 25 -3.03 -10.93 6.27
C GLY A 25 -2.82 -9.97 5.09
N SER A 26 -3.90 -9.46 4.51
CA SER A 26 -3.84 -8.39 3.49
C SER A 26 -4.09 -7.02 4.11
N LEU A 27 -3.56 -5.97 3.49
CA LEU A 27 -3.74 -4.59 3.93
C LEU A 27 -4.73 -3.88 3.05
N ARG A 28 -5.76 -3.29 3.64
CA ARG A 28 -6.66 -2.38 2.95
C ARG A 28 -6.19 -0.95 3.16
N VAL A 29 -5.74 -0.32 2.09
CA VAL A 29 -5.20 1.05 2.14
C VAL A 29 -6.19 2.00 1.48
N SER A 30 -6.84 2.77 2.33
CA SER A 30 -7.78 3.80 1.94
C SER A 30 -7.04 5.09 1.61
N VAL A 31 -7.19 5.58 0.38
CA VAL A 31 -6.51 6.78 -0.09
C VAL A 31 -7.50 7.86 -0.54
N PRO A 32 -7.21 9.14 -0.26
CA PRO A 32 -8.07 10.23 -0.70
C PRO A 32 -7.78 10.55 -2.18
N GLY A 33 -8.84 10.74 -2.96
CA GLY A 33 -8.73 11.12 -4.38
C GLY A 33 -8.85 9.96 -5.38
N ALA A 34 -8.85 10.30 -6.66
CA ALA A 34 -8.99 9.35 -7.75
C ALA A 34 -7.69 8.55 -7.96
N PRO A 35 -7.76 7.31 -8.51
CA PRO A 35 -6.58 6.54 -8.87
C PRO A 35 -5.94 7.10 -10.15
N GLU A 36 -5.54 8.36 -10.13
CA GLU A 36 -4.71 8.93 -11.19
C GLU A 36 -3.35 8.23 -11.17
N LYS A 37 -2.94 7.73 -12.34
CA LYS A 37 -1.71 6.92 -12.53
C LYS A 37 -0.54 7.55 -11.76
N GLY A 38 -0.10 6.87 -10.70
CA GLY A 38 1.05 7.28 -9.87
C GLY A 38 0.71 7.98 -8.55
N ARG A 39 -0.39 8.75 -8.43
CA ARG A 39 -0.75 9.42 -7.16
C ARG A 39 -1.22 8.44 -6.10
N ALA A 40 -2.13 7.54 -6.47
CA ALA A 40 -2.59 6.49 -5.56
C ALA A 40 -1.44 5.54 -5.15
N ASN A 41 -0.52 5.22 -6.06
CA ASN A 41 0.62 4.36 -5.73
C ASN A 41 1.55 5.02 -4.70
N LYS A 42 1.86 6.32 -4.87
CA LYS A 42 2.69 7.07 -3.91
C LYS A 42 2.05 7.10 -2.52
N GLN A 43 0.74 7.37 -2.46
CA GLN A 43 0.01 7.36 -1.19
C GLN A 43 -0.02 5.97 -0.55
N VAL A 44 -0.27 4.91 -1.32
CA VAL A 44 -0.25 3.53 -0.79
C VAL A 44 1.11 3.19 -0.22
N VAL A 45 2.20 3.47 -0.96
CA VAL A 45 3.57 3.24 -0.49
C VAL A 45 3.84 4.04 0.80
N GLN A 46 3.41 5.30 0.85
CA GLN A 46 3.54 6.12 2.05
C GLN A 46 2.81 5.50 3.25
N TYR A 47 1.51 5.18 3.11
CA TYR A 47 0.73 4.63 4.21
C TYR A 47 1.26 3.28 4.70
N VAL A 48 1.71 2.42 3.78
CA VAL A 48 2.31 1.13 4.12
C VAL A 48 3.65 1.32 4.84
N ALA A 49 4.50 2.24 4.36
CA ALA A 49 5.76 2.56 5.00
C ALA A 49 5.56 3.08 6.44
N GLU A 50 4.61 3.98 6.63
CA GLU A 50 4.25 4.52 7.95
C GLU A 50 3.67 3.42 8.87
N HIS A 51 2.85 2.51 8.34
CA HIS A 51 2.28 1.39 9.11
C HIS A 51 3.35 0.43 9.65
N PHE A 52 4.38 0.15 8.86
CA PHE A 52 5.47 -0.75 9.25
C PHE A 52 6.68 -0.04 9.87
N GLY A 53 6.68 1.30 9.94
CA GLY A 53 7.81 2.07 10.48
C GLY A 53 9.08 1.99 9.63
N VAL A 54 8.96 1.68 8.34
CA VAL A 54 10.08 1.54 7.40
C VAL A 54 10.21 2.78 6.51
N PRO A 55 11.40 3.09 5.97
CA PRO A 55 11.54 4.16 5.00
C PRO A 55 10.78 3.82 3.70
N ARG A 56 10.23 4.84 3.02
CA ARG A 56 9.48 4.65 1.76
C ARG A 56 10.28 3.91 0.68
N GLY A 57 11.62 4.03 0.70
CA GLY A 57 12.50 3.32 -0.22
C GLY A 57 12.51 1.81 -0.02
N SER A 58 12.22 1.34 1.19
CA SER A 58 12.08 -0.09 1.50
C SER A 58 10.76 -0.70 0.98
N VAL A 59 9.83 0.12 0.48
CA VAL A 59 8.51 -0.33 0.05
C VAL A 59 8.43 -0.25 -1.47
N SER A 60 8.41 -1.42 -2.10
CA SER A 60 8.38 -1.56 -3.56
C SER A 60 7.14 -2.29 -4.05
N ILE A 61 6.47 -1.76 -5.08
CA ILE A 61 5.32 -2.43 -5.71
C ILE A 61 5.84 -3.50 -6.66
N MET A 62 5.63 -4.77 -6.32
CA MET A 62 6.01 -5.91 -7.18
C MET A 62 4.98 -6.16 -8.29
N SER A 63 3.69 -5.97 -8.00
CA SER A 63 2.61 -6.23 -8.97
C SER A 63 1.34 -5.43 -8.64
N GLY A 64 0.43 -5.34 -9.62
CA GLY A 64 -0.86 -4.64 -9.47
C GLY A 64 -0.79 -3.12 -9.67
N GLN A 65 0.21 -2.63 -10.41
CA GLN A 65 0.40 -1.19 -10.60
C GLN A 65 -0.82 -0.50 -11.24
N GLY A 66 -1.58 -1.21 -12.09
CA GLY A 66 -2.86 -0.77 -12.67
C GLY A 66 -4.13 -1.30 -11.98
N SER A 67 -3.99 -2.14 -10.96
CA SER A 67 -5.10 -2.78 -10.24
C SER A 67 -5.28 -2.18 -8.84
N ARG A 68 -6.45 -2.45 -8.25
CA ARG A 68 -6.74 -2.10 -6.85
C ARG A 68 -5.96 -3.02 -5.90
N ASP A 69 -5.88 -4.29 -6.25
CA ASP A 69 -5.08 -5.29 -5.54
C ASP A 69 -3.63 -5.23 -6.03
N LYS A 70 -2.71 -5.02 -5.09
CA LYS A 70 -1.28 -4.78 -5.29
C LYS A 70 -0.48 -5.74 -4.42
N LEU A 71 0.71 -6.10 -4.87
CA LEU A 71 1.69 -6.81 -4.05
C LEU A 71 2.84 -5.86 -3.77
N LEU A 72 3.09 -5.59 -2.50
CA LEU A 72 4.20 -4.74 -2.07
C LEU A 72 5.23 -5.61 -1.36
N ARG A 73 6.49 -5.41 -1.69
CA ARG A 73 7.63 -5.91 -0.94
C ARG A 73 8.05 -4.83 0.05
N ILE A 74 8.27 -5.24 1.29
CA ILE A 74 8.78 -4.41 2.37
C ILE A 74 10.13 -4.98 2.80
N GLU A 75 11.15 -4.13 2.82
CA GLU A 75 12.49 -4.45 3.32
C GLU A 75 12.65 -3.92 4.76
N GLU A 76 12.94 -4.82 5.69
CA GLU A 76 13.13 -4.56 7.14
C GLU A 76 14.58 -4.78 7.59
#